data_AF-A0A6J2TMR4-F1
#
_entry.id   AF-A0A6J2TMR4-F1
#
_cell.length_a   1.000
_cell.length_b   1.000
_cell.length_c   1.000
_cell.angle_alpha   90.00
_cell.angle_beta   90.00
_cell.angle_gamma   90.00
#
_symmetry.space_group_name_H-M   'P 1'
#
loop_
_entity.id
_entity.type
_entity.pdbx_description
1 polymer ?
#
loop_
_entity_poly.entity_id
_entity_poly.type
_entity_poly.pdbx_seq_one_letter_code
_entity_poly.pdbx_strand_id
1 'polypeptide(L)'
;MQRNYLCALLLLIQCLASLAAPTPKTSTATDEARERLALEARAETERLLNTLFRSQIDYFSRVKTKLGPQTKRARDIDAYIARLNEAIAVKDIAQKDQMWLNIFQEFNKSPLLLNKKSETDLSNDEFANLLLDSNLQEITSKFLTDLGDYFVKMARASTNAVEVAISEYMKNKREALFNFIK
;
A
#
# COMPACT_ATOMS: atom_id res chain seq x y z
N MET A 1 20.37 12.79 -6.81
CA MET A 1 19.49 12.44 -5.68
C MET A 1 18.10 11.95 -6.10
N GLN A 2 17.48 12.44 -7.19
CA GLN A 2 16.06 12.15 -7.51
C GLN A 2 15.72 10.75 -8.06
N ARG A 3 16.68 10.03 -8.65
CA ARG A 3 16.51 8.61 -9.04
C ARG A 3 16.25 7.69 -7.84
N ASN A 4 16.53 8.17 -6.62
CA ASN A 4 16.40 7.41 -5.39
C ASN A 4 14.96 7.31 -4.89
N TYR A 5 14.07 8.26 -5.21
CA TYR A 5 12.68 8.25 -4.72
C TYR A 5 11.82 7.21 -5.41
N LEU A 6 11.99 7.03 -6.72
CA LEU A 6 11.31 5.97 -7.48
C LEU A 6 11.80 4.57 -7.06
N CYS A 7 13.11 4.42 -6.81
CA CYS A 7 13.66 3.19 -6.25
C CYS A 7 13.20 2.94 -4.80
N ALA A 8 13.08 3.98 -3.98
CA ALA A 8 12.57 3.86 -2.61
C ALA A 8 11.11 3.41 -2.59
N LEU A 9 10.28 3.93 -3.50
CA LEU A 9 8.88 3.51 -3.67
C LEU A 9 8.81 2.01 -4.03
N LEU A 10 9.63 1.57 -4.97
CA LEU A 10 9.69 0.17 -5.43
C LEU A 10 10.23 -0.79 -4.36
N LEU A 11 11.24 -0.37 -3.58
CA LEU A 11 11.77 -1.14 -2.45
C LEU A 11 10.76 -1.26 -1.30
N LEU A 12 9.99 -0.20 -1.02
CA LEU A 12 8.95 -0.21 0.01
C LEU A 12 7.81 -1.17 -0.34
N ILE A 13 7.44 -1.27 -1.61
CA ILE A 13 6.44 -2.24 -2.11
C ILE A 13 6.93 -3.69 -1.88
N GLN A 14 8.23 -3.95 -2.06
CA GLN A 14 8.81 -5.28 -1.81
C GLN A 14 8.87 -5.66 -0.33
N CYS A 15 9.07 -4.69 0.58
CA CYS A 15 9.06 -4.93 2.02
C CYS A 15 7.65 -5.24 2.58
N LEU A 16 6.59 -4.74 1.96
CA LEU A 16 5.21 -5.01 2.40
C LEU A 16 4.75 -6.43 2.02
N ALA A 17 5.27 -6.99 0.93
CA ALA A 17 4.94 -8.34 0.47
C ALA A 17 5.53 -9.47 1.34
N SER A 18 6.58 -9.20 2.14
CA SER A 18 7.27 -10.21 2.95
C SER A 18 6.69 -10.41 4.36
N LEU A 19 5.74 -9.58 4.79
CA LEU A 19 5.10 -9.67 6.12
C LEU A 19 3.97 -10.72 6.20
N ALA A 20 3.61 -11.37 5.10
CA ALA A 20 2.52 -12.35 5.02
C ALA A 20 2.91 -13.80 5.43
N ALA A 21 4.04 -14.01 6.12
CA ALA A 21 4.48 -15.36 6.49
C ALA A 21 3.76 -15.88 7.76
N PRO A 22 3.11 -17.06 7.73
CA PRO A 22 2.40 -17.60 8.89
C PRO A 22 3.38 -18.23 9.88
N THR A 23 3.25 -17.89 11.17
CA THR A 23 4.00 -18.49 12.28
C THR A 23 3.20 -19.60 12.99
N PRO A 24 3.87 -20.56 13.66
CA PRO A 24 3.24 -21.80 14.12
C PRO A 24 2.31 -21.63 15.32
N LYS A 25 1.30 -22.50 15.37
CA LYS A 25 0.16 -22.48 16.28
C LYS A 25 0.51 -22.99 17.68
N THR A 26 0.20 -22.19 18.69
CA THR A 26 0.04 -22.64 20.09
C THR A 26 -1.07 -21.84 20.78
N SER A 27 -2.02 -22.59 21.35
CA SER A 27 -3.06 -22.28 22.36
C SER A 27 -4.20 -21.28 22.02
N THR A 28 -5.39 -21.59 22.53
CA THR A 28 -6.70 -21.09 22.08
C THR A 28 -7.13 -19.71 22.61
N ALA A 29 -6.41 -19.11 23.56
CA ALA A 29 -6.67 -17.74 24.06
C ALA A 29 -5.74 -16.70 23.39
N THR A 30 -4.50 -17.10 23.10
CA THR A 30 -3.59 -16.39 22.19
C THR A 30 -4.16 -16.24 20.77
N ASP A 31 -5.18 -17.02 20.42
CA ASP A 31 -5.85 -16.94 19.12
C ASP A 31 -6.70 -15.66 19.01
N GLU A 32 -7.34 -15.16 20.07
CA GLU A 32 -8.14 -13.92 20.01
C GLU A 32 -7.27 -12.67 19.81
N ALA A 33 -6.16 -12.54 20.55
CA ALA A 33 -5.23 -11.43 20.39
C ALA A 33 -4.56 -11.45 18.99
N ARG A 34 -4.23 -12.64 18.50
CA ARG A 34 -3.71 -12.84 17.13
C ARG A 34 -4.76 -12.52 16.07
N GLU A 35 -5.99 -12.95 16.26
CA GLU A 35 -7.11 -12.69 15.34
C GLU A 35 -7.43 -11.19 15.28
N ARG A 36 -7.46 -10.51 16.43
CA ARG A 36 -7.63 -9.04 16.48
C ARG A 36 -6.50 -8.31 15.76
N LEU A 37 -5.25 -8.70 16.02
CA LEU A 37 -4.10 -8.14 15.29
C LEU A 37 -4.22 -8.39 13.79
N ALA A 38 -4.62 -9.60 13.38
CA ALA A 38 -4.79 -9.93 11.96
C ALA A 38 -5.91 -9.11 11.31
N LEU A 39 -7.02 -8.89 12.00
CA LEU A 39 -8.13 -8.05 11.51
C LEU A 39 -7.72 -6.58 11.41
N GLU A 40 -7.03 -6.03 12.41
CA GLU A 40 -6.54 -4.64 12.41
C GLU A 40 -5.47 -4.44 11.33
N ALA A 41 -4.51 -5.37 11.22
CA ALA A 41 -3.51 -5.37 10.16
C ALA A 41 -4.17 -5.36 8.79
N ARG A 42 -5.14 -6.26 8.58
CA ARG A 42 -5.87 -6.39 7.32
C ARG A 42 -6.62 -5.10 6.96
N ALA A 43 -7.30 -4.49 7.92
CA ALA A 43 -8.03 -3.24 7.71
C ALA A 43 -7.09 -2.07 7.38
N GLU A 44 -5.98 -1.93 8.10
CA GLU A 44 -5.01 -0.86 7.84
C GLU A 44 -4.23 -1.08 6.54
N THR A 45 -3.92 -2.33 6.18
CA THR A 45 -3.34 -2.65 4.87
C THR A 45 -4.31 -2.25 3.76
N GLU A 46 -5.58 -2.66 3.83
CA GLU A 46 -6.59 -2.25 2.83
C GLU A 46 -6.70 -0.71 2.73
N ARG A 47 -6.71 -0.01 3.87
CA ARG A 47 -6.75 1.46 3.92
C ARG A 47 -5.54 2.08 3.23
N LEU A 48 -4.34 1.57 3.48
CA LEU A 48 -3.10 2.03 2.85
C LEU A 48 -3.15 1.81 1.33
N LEU A 49 -3.56 0.61 0.89
CA LEU A 49 -3.66 0.25 -0.52
C LEU A 49 -4.64 1.15 -1.29
N ASN A 50 -5.83 1.36 -0.73
CA ASN A 50 -6.82 2.26 -1.31
C ASN A 50 -6.31 3.69 -1.39
N THR A 51 -5.60 4.15 -0.35
CA THR A 51 -4.98 5.48 -0.33
C THR A 51 -3.94 5.62 -1.44
N LEU A 52 -3.06 4.62 -1.59
CA LEU A 52 -2.05 4.60 -2.66
C LEU A 52 -2.70 4.70 -4.05
N PHE A 53 -3.73 3.91 -4.33
CA PHE A 53 -4.42 3.95 -5.62
C PHE A 53 -5.10 5.28 -5.87
N ARG A 54 -5.72 5.89 -4.87
CA ARG A 54 -6.28 7.24 -5.00
C ARG A 54 -5.21 8.28 -5.32
N SER A 55 -4.07 8.23 -4.65
CA SER A 55 -2.94 9.12 -4.95
C SER A 55 -2.42 8.94 -6.39
N GLN A 56 -2.39 7.71 -6.89
CA GLN A 56 -2.02 7.45 -8.29
C GLN A 56 -3.09 7.92 -9.28
N ILE A 57 -4.38 7.76 -8.96
CA ILE A 57 -5.48 8.31 -9.77
C ILE A 57 -5.35 9.83 -9.85
N ASP A 58 -5.12 10.51 -8.73
CA ASP A 58 -4.96 11.96 -8.68
C ASP A 58 -3.75 12.42 -9.48
N TYR A 59 -2.61 11.73 -9.35
CA TYR A 59 -1.40 11.94 -10.16
C TYR A 59 -1.76 11.89 -11.65
N PHE A 60 -2.31 10.76 -12.10
CA PHE A 60 -2.43 10.48 -13.52
C PHE A 60 -3.56 11.30 -14.14
N SER A 61 -4.60 11.62 -13.37
CA SER A 61 -5.65 12.55 -13.80
C SER A 61 -5.08 13.92 -14.12
N ARG A 62 -4.19 14.46 -13.27
CA ARG A 62 -3.53 15.77 -13.49
C ARG A 62 -2.53 15.73 -14.65
N VAL A 63 -1.79 14.64 -14.79
CA VAL A 63 -0.94 14.42 -15.97
C VAL A 63 -1.80 14.44 -17.24
N LYS A 64 -2.94 13.73 -17.23
CA LYS A 64 -3.85 13.66 -18.37
C LYS A 64 -4.39 15.03 -18.78
N THR A 65 -4.76 15.89 -17.83
CA THR A 65 -5.32 17.23 -18.16
C THR A 65 -4.32 18.13 -18.89
N LYS A 66 -3.02 17.83 -18.78
CA LYS A 66 -1.94 18.57 -19.45
C LYS A 66 -1.52 17.96 -20.79
N LEU A 67 -2.06 16.79 -21.13
CA LEU A 67 -1.86 16.14 -22.43
C LEU A 67 -3.01 16.49 -23.37
N GLY A 68 -2.76 16.41 -24.67
CA GLY A 68 -3.83 16.46 -25.66
C GLY A 68 -4.83 15.32 -25.42
N PRO A 69 -6.15 15.56 -25.39
CA PRO A 69 -7.15 14.53 -25.05
C PRO A 69 -7.21 13.37 -26.07
N GLN A 70 -6.74 13.61 -27.30
CA GLN A 70 -6.70 12.61 -28.37
C GLN A 70 -5.39 11.81 -28.42
N THR A 71 -4.41 12.18 -27.58
CA THR A 71 -3.12 11.51 -27.53
C THR A 71 -3.28 10.06 -27.11
N LYS A 72 -2.37 9.19 -27.55
CA LYS A 72 -2.34 7.80 -27.08
C LYS A 72 -2.07 7.74 -25.58
N ARG A 73 -1.17 8.58 -25.06
CA ARG A 73 -0.85 8.62 -23.62
C ARG A 73 -2.05 8.99 -22.76
N ALA A 74 -2.91 9.93 -23.18
CA ALA A 74 -4.12 10.26 -22.45
C ALA A 74 -5.08 9.05 -22.33
N ARG A 75 -5.23 8.27 -23.41
CA ARG A 75 -6.02 7.02 -23.39
C ARG A 75 -5.39 5.92 -22.55
N ASP A 76 -4.06 5.76 -22.62
CA ASP A 76 -3.33 4.81 -21.78
C ASP A 76 -3.53 5.14 -20.28
N ILE A 77 -3.53 6.43 -19.93
CA ILE A 77 -3.82 6.91 -18.57
C ILE A 77 -5.25 6.59 -18.15
N ASP A 78 -6.24 6.81 -19.02
CA ASP A 78 -7.64 6.49 -18.70
C ASP A 78 -7.83 4.99 -18.41
N ALA A 79 -7.22 4.13 -19.21
CA ALA A 79 -7.23 2.69 -18.97
C ALA A 79 -6.52 2.30 -17.66
N TYR A 80 -5.50 3.05 -17.24
CA TYR A 80 -4.84 2.83 -15.97
C TYR A 80 -5.71 3.26 -14.78
N ILE A 81 -6.29 4.45 -14.84
CA ILE A 81 -7.19 4.99 -13.81
C ILE A 81 -8.42 4.09 -13.65
N ALA A 82 -8.99 3.59 -14.74
CA ALA A 82 -10.13 2.66 -14.69
C ALA A 82 -9.79 1.40 -13.87
N ARG A 83 -8.62 0.79 -14.12
CA ARG A 83 -8.15 -0.38 -13.37
C ARG A 83 -7.92 -0.10 -11.89
N LEU A 84 -7.36 1.07 -11.56
CA LEU A 84 -7.20 1.48 -10.16
C LEU A 84 -8.55 1.64 -9.46
N ASN A 85 -9.53 2.27 -10.12
CA ASN A 85 -10.88 2.41 -9.57
C ASN A 85 -11.58 1.05 -9.38
N GLU A 86 -11.42 0.13 -10.33
CA GLU A 86 -11.93 -1.23 -10.22
C GLU A 86 -11.34 -1.94 -9.00
N ALA A 87 -10.02 -1.88 -8.83
CA ALA A 87 -9.34 -2.50 -7.70
C ALA A 87 -9.75 -1.89 -6.34
N ILE A 88 -10.02 -0.57 -6.28
CA ILE A 88 -10.57 0.08 -5.08
C ILE A 88 -11.98 -0.46 -4.76
N ALA A 89 -12.81 -0.69 -5.79
CA ALA A 89 -14.21 -1.10 -5.63
C ALA A 89 -14.40 -2.56 -5.19
N VAL A 90 -13.40 -3.41 -5.43
CA VAL A 90 -13.41 -4.82 -4.98
C VAL A 90 -13.54 -4.87 -3.47
N LYS A 91 -14.40 -5.75 -2.96
CA LYS A 91 -14.58 -5.96 -1.52
C LYS A 91 -13.84 -7.19 -0.99
N ASP A 92 -13.60 -8.16 -1.87
CA ASP A 92 -12.82 -9.34 -1.52
C ASP A 92 -11.33 -9.00 -1.46
N ILE A 93 -10.71 -9.19 -0.30
CA ILE A 93 -9.32 -8.76 -0.07
C ILE A 93 -8.33 -9.65 -0.81
N ALA A 94 -8.58 -10.96 -0.95
CA ALA A 94 -7.68 -11.83 -1.69
C ALA A 94 -7.66 -11.47 -3.18
N GLN A 95 -8.83 -11.17 -3.74
CA GLN A 95 -8.97 -10.65 -5.10
C GLN A 95 -8.32 -9.27 -5.23
N LYS A 96 -8.50 -8.38 -4.23
CA LYS A 96 -7.89 -7.05 -4.22
C LYS A 96 -6.36 -7.12 -4.18
N ASP A 97 -5.79 -7.99 -3.35
CA ASP A 97 -4.34 -8.21 -3.25
C ASP A 97 -3.77 -8.73 -4.57
N GLN A 98 -4.47 -9.65 -5.24
CA GLN A 98 -4.05 -10.16 -6.54
C GLN A 98 -4.12 -9.08 -7.62
N MET A 99 -5.21 -8.29 -7.66
CA MET A 99 -5.34 -7.18 -8.60
C MET A 99 -4.26 -6.13 -8.35
N TRP A 100 -3.92 -5.87 -7.09
CA TRP A 100 -2.86 -4.96 -6.72
C TRP A 100 -1.50 -5.42 -7.21
N LEU A 101 -1.16 -6.69 -6.95
CA LEU A 101 0.08 -7.28 -7.43
C LEU A 101 0.18 -7.19 -8.96
N ASN A 102 -0.90 -7.51 -9.67
CA ASN A 102 -0.95 -7.44 -11.13
C ASN A 102 -0.74 -6.00 -11.64
N ILE A 103 -1.48 -5.04 -11.08
CA ILE A 103 -1.37 -3.61 -11.43
C ILE A 103 0.08 -3.13 -11.25
N PHE A 104 0.74 -3.53 -10.17
CA PHE A 104 2.12 -3.14 -9.94
C PHE A 104 3.13 -3.79 -10.89
N GLN A 105 2.99 -5.10 -11.14
CA GLN A 105 3.86 -5.80 -12.08
C GLN A 105 3.72 -5.23 -13.50
N GLU A 106 2.50 -4.83 -13.87
CA GLU A 106 2.21 -4.19 -15.14
C GLU A 106 2.70 -2.74 -15.18
N PHE A 107 2.63 -2.00 -14.07
CA PHE A 107 3.09 -0.61 -14.01
C PHE A 107 4.57 -0.48 -14.39
N ASN A 108 5.43 -1.41 -13.94
CA ASN A 108 6.85 -1.42 -14.31
C ASN A 108 7.09 -1.63 -15.81
N LYS A 109 6.13 -2.22 -16.52
CA LYS A 109 6.17 -2.44 -17.98
C LYS A 109 5.41 -1.36 -18.74
N SER A 110 4.80 -0.42 -18.01
CA SER A 110 3.87 0.53 -18.55
C SER A 110 4.59 1.67 -19.28
N PRO A 111 4.08 2.12 -20.44
CA PRO A 111 4.65 3.26 -21.13
C PRO A 111 4.31 4.61 -20.45
N LEU A 112 3.49 4.62 -19.38
CA LEU A 112 2.96 5.83 -18.75
C LEU A 112 4.02 6.87 -18.35
N LEU A 113 5.22 6.41 -17.99
CA LEU A 113 6.33 7.29 -17.59
C LEU A 113 7.38 7.49 -18.70
N LEU A 114 7.19 6.87 -19.86
CA LEU A 114 8.10 6.94 -20.99
C LEU A 114 7.55 7.89 -22.04
N ASN A 115 8.41 8.80 -22.52
CA ASN A 115 8.01 9.67 -23.61
C ASN A 115 8.21 8.99 -24.97
N LYS A 116 7.17 9.06 -25.79
CA LYS A 116 7.27 8.93 -27.24
C LYS A 116 6.52 10.12 -27.80
N LYS A 117 7.20 11.00 -28.54
CA LYS A 117 6.60 12.23 -29.07
C LYS A 117 5.34 11.97 -29.88
N SER A 118 5.27 10.87 -30.63
CA SER A 118 4.07 10.46 -31.38
C SER A 118 2.90 9.98 -30.51
N GLU A 119 3.12 9.74 -29.21
CA GLU A 119 2.10 9.30 -28.26
C GLU A 119 1.65 10.40 -27.31
N THR A 120 2.43 11.47 -27.15
CA THR A 120 2.24 12.55 -26.17
C THR A 120 2.14 13.94 -26.80
N ASP A 121 2.60 14.10 -28.04
CA ASP A 121 2.85 15.37 -28.74
C ASP A 121 3.88 16.29 -28.06
N LEU A 122 4.62 15.76 -27.07
CA LEU A 122 5.60 16.50 -26.28
C LEU A 122 7.03 16.03 -26.56
N SER A 123 7.98 16.96 -26.50
CA SER A 123 9.40 16.62 -26.39
C SER A 123 9.70 15.89 -25.07
N ASN A 124 10.87 15.27 -24.97
CA ASN A 124 11.27 14.56 -23.76
C ASN A 124 11.35 15.49 -22.55
N ASP A 125 11.83 16.72 -22.74
CA ASP A 125 11.97 17.70 -21.65
C ASP A 125 10.62 18.23 -21.19
N GLU A 126 9.71 18.52 -22.14
CA GLU A 126 8.34 18.93 -21.82
C GLU A 126 7.59 17.82 -21.07
N PHE A 127 7.72 16.57 -21.52
CA PHE A 127 7.09 15.44 -20.86
C PHE A 127 7.70 15.20 -19.46
N ALA A 128 9.03 15.25 -19.33
CA ALA A 128 9.69 15.11 -18.04
C ALA A 128 9.25 16.21 -17.05
N ASN A 129 9.20 17.47 -17.49
CA ASN A 129 8.72 18.58 -16.67
C ASN A 129 7.24 18.42 -16.28
N LEU A 130 6.41 17.91 -17.18
CA LEU A 130 5.01 17.60 -16.90
C LEU A 130 4.87 16.50 -15.83
N LEU A 131 5.71 15.46 -15.88
CA LEU A 131 5.75 14.40 -14.87
C LEU A 131 6.31 14.87 -13.53
N LEU A 132 7.10 15.96 -13.50
CA LEU A 132 7.83 16.49 -12.34
C LEU A 132 7.24 17.77 -11.74
N ASP A 133 6.08 18.22 -12.21
CA ASP A 133 5.44 19.43 -11.70
C ASP A 133 5.28 19.42 -10.17
N SER A 134 5.37 20.59 -9.53
CA SER A 134 5.22 20.86 -8.10
C SER A 134 4.11 20.07 -7.37
N ASN A 135 2.95 19.90 -7.99
CA ASN A 135 1.84 19.10 -7.46
C ASN A 135 2.20 17.63 -7.22
N LEU A 136 3.21 17.13 -7.93
CA LEU A 136 3.77 15.80 -7.75
C LEU A 136 4.46 15.62 -6.41
N GLN A 137 5.23 16.65 -6.03
CA GLN A 137 5.98 16.64 -4.79
C GLN A 137 5.02 16.59 -3.61
N GLU A 138 3.88 17.27 -3.72
CA GLU A 138 2.79 17.23 -2.75
C GLU A 138 2.16 15.82 -2.66
N ILE A 139 1.78 15.21 -3.79
CA ILE A 139 1.21 13.85 -3.82
C ILE A 139 2.18 12.83 -3.21
N THR A 140 3.47 12.94 -3.54
CA THR A 140 4.52 12.06 -3.02
C THR A 140 4.72 12.25 -1.51
N SER A 141 4.74 13.51 -1.05
CA SER A 141 4.85 13.83 0.37
C SER A 141 3.68 13.25 1.16
N LYS A 142 2.45 13.46 0.67
CA LYS A 142 1.24 12.90 1.27
C LYS A 142 1.30 11.38 1.36
N PHE A 143 1.74 10.71 0.30
CA PHE A 143 1.92 9.26 0.30
C PHE A 143 2.91 8.79 1.38
N LEU A 144 4.06 9.45 1.51
CA LEU A 144 5.05 9.10 2.54
C LEU A 144 4.50 9.31 3.96
N THR A 145 3.69 10.34 4.17
CA THR A 145 2.97 10.55 5.43
C THR A 145 1.98 9.42 5.70
N ASP A 146 1.13 9.06 4.73
CA ASP A 146 0.15 7.98 4.89
C ASP A 146 0.83 6.63 5.19
N LEU A 147 1.99 6.37 4.57
CA LEU A 147 2.81 5.19 4.83
C LEU A 147 3.44 5.21 6.23
N GLY A 148 3.94 6.37 6.68
CA GLY A 148 4.45 6.56 8.03
C GLY A 148 3.38 6.29 9.09
N ASP A 149 2.18 6.84 8.88
CA ASP A 149 1.02 6.62 9.75
C ASP A 149 0.64 5.14 9.84
N TYR A 150 0.67 4.42 8.71
CA TYR A 150 0.46 2.98 8.68
C TYR A 150 1.46 2.23 9.57
N PHE A 151 2.77 2.48 9.42
CA PHE A 151 3.79 1.82 10.23
C PHE A 151 3.63 2.12 11.72
N VAL A 152 3.29 3.36 12.08
CA VAL A 152 3.02 3.74 13.48
C VAL A 152 1.83 2.98 14.04
N LYS A 153 0.73 2.88 13.29
CA LYS A 153 -0.45 2.11 13.71
C LYS A 153 -0.12 0.62 13.87
N MET A 154 0.58 0.03 12.91
CA MET A 154 0.98 -1.37 12.97
C MET A 154 1.91 -1.66 14.15
N ALA A 155 2.84 -0.75 14.46
CA ALA A 155 3.69 -0.87 15.63
C ALA A 155 2.87 -0.85 16.93
N ARG A 156 1.89 0.07 17.04
CA ARG A 156 0.99 0.12 18.20
C ARG A 156 0.13 -1.13 18.34
N ALA A 157 -0.50 -1.58 17.26
CA ALA A 157 -1.32 -2.79 17.25
C ALA A 157 -0.50 -4.03 17.69
N SER A 158 0.74 -4.14 17.18
CA SER A 158 1.65 -5.22 17.55
C SER A 158 2.05 -5.18 19.03
N THR A 159 2.37 -4.00 19.56
CA THR A 159 2.68 -3.81 20.99
C THR A 159 1.50 -4.22 21.87
N ASN A 160 0.29 -3.75 21.54
CA ASN A 160 -0.92 -4.08 22.28
C ASN A 160 -1.18 -5.60 22.30
N ALA A 161 -0.99 -6.28 21.16
CA ALA A 161 -1.16 -7.73 21.07
C ALA A 161 -0.16 -8.49 21.96
N VAL A 162 1.09 -8.03 22.02
CA VAL A 162 2.11 -8.60 22.92
C VAL A 162 1.77 -8.37 24.38
N GLU A 163 1.33 -7.18 24.77
CA GLU A 163 0.93 -6.86 26.14
C GLU A 163 -0.25 -7.72 26.63
N VAL A 164 -1.25 -7.94 25.78
CA VAL A 164 -2.38 -8.84 26.07
C VAL A 164 -1.87 -10.27 26.27
N ALA A 165 -1.04 -10.78 25.35
CA ALA A 165 -0.50 -12.14 25.45
C ALA A 165 0.35 -12.35 26.72
N ILE A 166 1.17 -11.36 27.10
CA ILE A 166 1.95 -11.40 28.35
C ILE A 166 1.02 -11.38 29.57
N SER A 167 0.02 -10.51 29.58
CA SER A 167 -0.92 -10.36 30.71
C SER A 167 -1.69 -11.66 30.96
N GLU A 168 -2.15 -12.31 29.88
CA GLU A 168 -2.84 -13.60 29.94
C GLU A 168 -1.92 -14.73 30.40
N TYR A 169 -0.70 -14.80 29.87
CA TYR A 169 0.29 -15.78 30.33
C TYR A 169 0.55 -15.66 31.84
N MET A 170 0.72 -14.43 32.34
CA MET A 170 0.94 -14.16 33.77
C MET A 170 -0.28 -14.53 34.62
N LYS A 171 -1.50 -14.27 34.14
CA LYS A 171 -2.74 -14.67 34.80
C LYS A 171 -2.86 -16.19 34.91
N ASN A 172 -2.67 -16.91 33.80
CA ASN A 172 -2.75 -18.37 33.75
C ASN A 172 -1.71 -19.02 34.67
N LYS A 173 -0.47 -18.50 34.70
CA LYS A 173 0.57 -18.96 35.63
C LYS A 173 0.19 -18.74 37.09
N ARG A 174 -0.40 -17.58 37.42
CA ARG A 174 -0.86 -17.26 38.78
C ARG A 174 -1.97 -18.20 39.23
N GLU A 175 -2.96 -18.46 38.40
CA GLU A 175 -4.07 -19.38 38.69
C GLU A 175 -3.59 -20.82 38.86
N ALA A 176 -2.68 -21.29 37.99
CA ALA A 176 -2.07 -22.61 38.11
C ALA A 176 -1.28 -22.77 39.42
N LEU A 177 -0.52 -21.74 39.80
CA LEU A 177 0.22 -21.74 41.07
C LEU A 177 -0.73 -21.78 42.28
N PHE A 178 -1.83 -21.01 42.22
CA PHE A 178 -2.82 -20.95 43.29
C PHE A 178 -3.57 -22.29 43.47
N ASN A 179 -3.85 -22.99 42.37
CA ASN A 179 -4.47 -24.32 42.40
C ASN A 179 -3.51 -25.43 42.85
N PHE A 180 -2.20 -25.26 42.69
CA PHE A 180 -1.20 -26.22 43.16
C PHE A 180 -0.96 -26.17 44.68
N ILE A 181 -1.21 -25.01 45.30
CA ILE A 181 -1.00 -24.78 46.74
C ILE A 181 -2.23 -25.18 47.58
N LYS A 182 -3.37 -25.46 46.94
CA LYS A 182 -4.58 -26.00 47.58
C LYS A 182 -4.63 -27.52 47.53
#